data_AF-A0A5C5VT79-F1
#
_entry.id   AF-A0A5C5VT79-F1
#
_cell.length_a   1.000
_cell.length_b   1.000
_cell.length_c   1.000
_cell.angle_alpha   90.00
_cell.angle_beta   90.00
_cell.angle_gamma   90.00
#
_symmetry.space_group_name_H-M   'P 1'
#
loop_
_entity.id
_entity.type
_entity.pdbx_description
1 polymer ?
#
loop_
_entity_poly.entity_id
_entity_poly.type
_entity_poly.pdbx_seq_one_letter_code
_entity_poly.pdbx_strand_id
1 'polypeptide(L)'
;MSWRSLAKRFRSFLDCYSPACRYNNGIYIRAGSSQAGVDRMSAVVVLRENFAADRQGRTFSDVLNDPAQPLDEVLAFFSDGDRQRRMEESEVHHDRAALAGVIREFEAHPSIDAYFAAVHPVETKRLRQAVGVIVRMIMEQRGWQKTGRKGSMGVRAPAAEGQPLHNTGGLAFWFVRAERYELAEGMPFASVSQRCKRMADTSKAKPSKRS
;
A
#
# COMPACT_ATOMS: atom_id res chain seq x y z
N MET A 1 -30.79 27.23 13.20
CA MET A 1 -30.40 26.59 11.92
C MET A 1 -30.86 25.14 11.95
N SER A 2 -31.68 24.76 10.98
CA SER A 2 -32.54 23.56 11.01
C SER A 2 -31.84 22.33 10.42
N TRP A 3 -31.93 21.20 11.13
CA TRP A 3 -31.39 19.86 10.79
C TRP A 3 -31.96 19.24 9.50
N ARG A 4 -32.86 19.92 8.78
CA ARG A 4 -33.52 19.41 7.57
C ARG A 4 -32.76 19.63 6.25
N SER A 5 -31.57 20.19 6.27
CA SER A 5 -30.76 20.43 5.03
C SER A 5 -29.61 19.42 4.81
N LEU A 6 -29.36 18.49 5.74
CA LEU A 6 -28.28 17.50 5.63
C LEU A 6 -28.68 16.17 4.96
N ALA A 7 -29.97 15.97 4.65
CA ALA A 7 -30.50 14.68 4.18
C ALA A 7 -30.67 14.57 2.64
N LYS A 8 -30.00 15.41 1.84
CA LYS A 8 -30.13 15.40 0.36
C LYS A 8 -28.85 15.09 -0.43
N ARG A 9 -27.80 14.58 0.21
CA ARG A 9 -26.55 14.20 -0.49
C ARG A 9 -26.15 12.73 -0.37
N PHE A 10 -27.10 11.86 0.00
CA PHE A 10 -26.87 10.42 0.25
C PHE A 10 -27.62 9.47 -0.70
N ARG A 11 -27.89 9.88 -1.95
CA ARG A 11 -28.37 8.98 -3.01
C ARG A 11 -27.69 9.29 -4.33
N SER A 12 -26.54 8.66 -4.57
CA SER A 12 -26.12 8.18 -5.89
C SER A 12 -24.78 7.44 -5.78
N PHE A 13 -24.78 6.27 -5.13
CA PHE A 13 -23.65 5.33 -5.22
C PHE A 13 -24.03 3.89 -4.84
N LEU A 14 -25.25 3.48 -5.21
CA LEU A 14 -25.72 2.11 -5.09
C LEU A 14 -26.54 1.84 -6.35
N ASP A 15 -25.85 1.57 -7.46
CA ASP A 15 -26.38 0.89 -8.64
C ASP A 15 -25.20 0.51 -9.56
N CYS A 16 -24.52 -0.57 -9.17
CA CYS A 16 -23.74 -1.47 -10.03
C CYS A 16 -23.21 -2.64 -9.17
N TYR A 17 -24.13 -3.42 -8.59
CA TYR A 17 -23.82 -4.76 -8.07
C TYR A 17 -24.80 -5.73 -8.73
N SER A 18 -24.41 -6.26 -9.90
CA SER A 18 -25.13 -7.37 -10.53
C SER A 18 -24.49 -8.69 -10.05
N PRO A 19 -25.25 -9.61 -9.43
CA PRO A 19 -24.75 -10.87 -8.91
C PRO A 19 -24.86 -11.96 -9.98
N ALA A 20 -23.90 -12.02 -10.92
CA ALA A 20 -23.82 -13.12 -11.87
C ALA A 20 -22.40 -13.31 -12.41
N CYS A 21 -21.49 -13.78 -11.55
CA CYS A 21 -20.26 -14.45 -11.97
C CYS A 21 -20.02 -15.63 -11.03
N ARG A 22 -20.69 -16.75 -11.31
CA ARG A 22 -20.30 -18.05 -10.78
C ARG A 22 -19.01 -18.46 -11.49
N TYR A 23 -17.87 -18.28 -10.84
CA TYR A 23 -16.61 -18.89 -11.29
C TYR A 23 -16.60 -20.35 -10.84
N ASN A 24 -16.71 -21.23 -11.82
CA ASN A 24 -16.65 -22.68 -11.66
C ASN A 24 -15.17 -23.08 -11.71
N ASN A 25 -14.51 -23.22 -10.56
CA ASN A 25 -13.13 -23.70 -10.49
C ASN A 25 -13.12 -25.24 -10.58
N GLY A 26 -13.08 -25.74 -11.81
CA GLY A 26 -12.70 -27.11 -12.11
C GLY A 26 -11.22 -27.32 -11.77
N ILE A 27 -10.98 -28.14 -10.75
CA ILE A 27 -9.66 -28.58 -10.32
C ILE A 27 -9.10 -29.54 -11.38
N TYR A 28 -8.06 -29.12 -12.11
CA TYR A 28 -7.15 -30.03 -12.81
C TYR A 28 -5.86 -30.11 -12.01
N ILE A 29 -5.70 -31.15 -11.20
CA ILE A 29 -4.40 -31.52 -10.62
C ILE A 29 -3.60 -32.19 -11.73
N ARG A 30 -2.61 -31.49 -12.28
CA ARG A 30 -1.52 -32.12 -13.01
C ARG A 30 -0.32 -32.16 -12.06
N ALA A 31 -0.07 -33.36 -11.52
CA ALA A 31 1.09 -33.65 -10.71
C ALA A 31 2.37 -33.41 -11.52
N GLY A 32 3.19 -32.46 -11.08
CA GLY A 32 4.50 -32.19 -11.64
C GLY A 32 5.06 -30.86 -11.18
N SER A 33 6.29 -30.91 -10.66
CA SER A 33 7.29 -29.85 -10.55
C SER A 33 7.46 -29.05 -9.25
N SER A 34 8.74 -29.02 -8.86
CA SER A 34 9.50 -27.93 -8.23
C SER A 34 9.11 -27.43 -6.84
N GLN A 35 9.94 -27.77 -5.86
CA GLN A 35 10.03 -27.16 -4.53
C GLN A 35 10.31 -25.63 -4.54
N ALA A 36 10.53 -25.00 -5.70
CA ALA A 36 10.78 -23.56 -5.83
C ALA A 36 9.53 -22.66 -5.65
N GLY A 37 8.32 -23.23 -5.59
CA GLY A 37 7.06 -22.48 -5.48
C GLY A 37 6.50 -22.33 -4.05
N VAL A 38 7.01 -23.10 -3.08
CA VAL A 38 6.37 -23.19 -1.74
C VAL A 38 6.93 -22.15 -0.76
N ASP A 39 8.16 -21.67 -0.98
CA ASP A 39 8.84 -20.77 -0.03
C ASP A 39 8.38 -19.30 -0.12
N ARG A 40 7.69 -18.89 -1.20
CA ARG A 40 7.11 -17.52 -1.30
C ARG A 40 5.86 -17.32 -0.44
N MET A 41 5.32 -18.38 0.16
CA MET A 41 4.07 -18.33 0.92
C MET A 41 4.28 -18.12 2.42
N SER A 42 5.51 -18.27 2.94
CA SER A 42 5.79 -17.96 4.34
C SER A 42 5.82 -16.45 4.57
N ALA A 43 5.29 -16.03 5.71
CA ALA A 43 5.39 -14.64 6.15
C ALA A 43 6.86 -14.31 6.45
N VAL A 44 7.32 -13.15 5.98
CA VAL A 44 8.60 -12.58 6.40
C VAL A 44 8.41 -12.02 7.80
N VAL A 45 9.07 -12.60 8.80
CA VAL A 45 9.04 -12.07 10.16
C VAL A 45 10.15 -11.03 10.31
N VAL A 46 9.76 -9.79 10.62
CA VAL A 46 10.71 -8.70 10.85
C VAL A 46 10.83 -8.46 12.35
N LEU A 47 11.94 -8.90 12.93
CA LEU A 47 12.27 -8.65 14.33
C LEU A 47 13.03 -7.34 14.51
N ARG A 48 13.05 -6.82 15.74
CA ARG A 48 13.89 -5.66 16.12
C ARG A 48 15.34 -5.85 15.71
N GLU A 49 15.88 -7.04 15.95
CA GLU A 49 17.26 -7.42 15.61
C GLU A 49 17.51 -7.32 14.10
N ASN A 50 16.59 -7.84 13.29
CA ASN A 50 16.66 -7.77 11.83
C ASN A 50 16.65 -6.31 11.35
N PHE A 51 15.79 -5.47 11.95
CA PHE A 51 15.70 -4.06 11.63
C PHE A 51 16.97 -3.29 12.06
N ALA A 52 17.53 -3.61 13.23
CA ALA A 52 18.77 -3.01 13.72
C ALA A 52 20.01 -3.45 12.91
N ALA A 53 20.02 -4.66 12.39
CA ALA A 53 21.08 -5.17 11.51
C ALA A 53 20.99 -4.60 10.08
N ASP A 54 19.80 -4.19 9.64
CA ASP A 54 19.61 -3.60 8.32
C ASP A 54 20.37 -2.27 8.16
N ARG A 55 20.99 -2.09 6.99
CA ARG A 55 21.83 -0.92 6.68
C ARG A 55 21.08 0.42 6.83
N GLN A 56 19.79 0.46 6.49
CA GLN A 56 18.96 1.66 6.64
C GLN A 56 18.26 1.67 7.99
N GLY A 57 17.78 0.52 8.47
CA GLY A 57 17.08 0.39 9.75
C GLY A 57 17.93 0.84 10.93
N ARG A 58 19.23 0.52 10.95
CA ARG A 58 20.18 0.98 11.97
C ARG A 58 20.28 2.51 12.09
N THR A 59 19.91 3.26 11.06
CA THR A 59 19.90 4.74 11.09
C THR A 59 18.72 5.31 11.85
N PHE A 60 17.76 4.47 12.26
CA PHE A 60 16.58 4.80 13.06
C PHE A 60 16.71 4.27 14.49
N SER A 61 17.91 4.38 15.07
CA SER A 61 18.18 3.97 16.47
C SER A 61 17.37 4.78 17.48
N ASP A 62 17.05 6.04 17.17
CA ASP A 62 16.09 6.86 17.91
C ASP A 62 14.69 6.24 17.95
N VAL A 63 14.24 5.61 16.87
CA VAL A 63 12.95 4.90 16.83
C VAL A 63 13.01 3.57 17.58
N LEU A 64 14.14 2.85 17.47
CA LEU A 64 14.35 1.56 18.13
C LEU A 64 14.43 1.66 19.66
N ASN A 65 15.07 2.72 20.15
CA ASN A 65 15.42 2.87 21.56
C ASN A 65 14.41 3.71 22.35
N ASP A 66 13.44 4.34 21.67
CA ASP A 66 12.41 5.14 22.31
C ASP A 66 11.18 4.27 22.67
N PRO A 67 10.91 4.00 23.96
CA PRO A 67 9.77 3.20 24.38
C PRO A 67 8.42 3.88 24.14
N ALA A 68 8.39 5.19 23.86
CA ALA A 68 7.17 5.89 23.49
C ALA A 68 6.75 5.62 22.03
N GLN A 69 7.64 5.07 21.20
CA GLN A 69 7.32 4.73 19.82
C GLN A 69 6.73 3.32 19.72
N PRO A 70 5.61 3.13 18.99
CA PRO A 70 4.95 1.84 18.85
C PRO A 70 5.67 0.93 17.83
N LEU A 71 7.01 0.87 17.88
CA LEU A 71 7.78 0.13 16.87
C LEU A 71 7.47 -1.37 16.93
N ASP A 72 7.25 -1.93 18.12
CA ASP A 72 6.95 -3.36 18.27
C ASP A 72 5.61 -3.72 17.65
N GLU A 73 4.60 -2.87 17.85
CA GLU A 73 3.29 -3.02 17.22
C GLU A 73 3.40 -2.90 15.69
N VAL A 74 4.24 -1.99 15.19
CA VAL A 74 4.51 -1.88 13.74
C VAL A 74 5.18 -3.15 13.21
N LEU A 75 6.21 -3.67 13.87
CA LEU A 75 6.92 -4.88 13.46
C LEU A 75 5.99 -6.10 13.48
N ALA A 76 5.19 -6.24 14.54
CA ALA A 76 4.19 -7.30 14.67
C ALA A 76 3.11 -7.18 13.57
N PHE A 77 2.62 -5.97 13.31
CA PHE A 77 1.64 -5.71 12.25
C PHE A 77 2.13 -6.20 10.88
N PHE A 78 3.36 -5.84 10.51
CA PHE A 78 3.91 -6.17 9.19
C PHE A 78 4.44 -7.60 9.08
N SER A 79 4.60 -8.34 10.18
CA SER A 79 5.05 -9.75 10.18
C SER A 79 3.93 -10.76 9.86
N ASP A 80 2.76 -10.28 9.45
CA ASP A 80 1.60 -11.10 9.07
C ASP A 80 1.60 -11.43 7.57
N GLY A 81 1.47 -12.72 7.24
CA GLY A 81 1.57 -13.20 5.85
C GLY A 81 0.45 -12.71 4.93
N ASP A 82 -0.77 -12.56 5.44
CA ASP A 82 -1.90 -12.12 4.63
C ASP A 82 -1.86 -10.61 4.36
N ARG A 83 -1.34 -9.82 5.30
CA ARG A 83 -0.99 -8.41 5.05
C ARG A 83 0.11 -8.28 4.01
N GLN A 84 1.17 -9.09 4.08
CA GLN A 84 2.24 -9.08 3.08
C GLN A 84 1.73 -9.45 1.69
N ARG A 85 0.87 -10.47 1.59
CA ARG A 85 0.20 -10.84 0.33
C ARG A 85 -0.59 -9.67 -0.25
N ARG A 86 -1.39 -8.97 0.56
CA ARG A 86 -2.15 -7.78 0.10
C ARG A 86 -1.24 -6.63 -0.32
N MET A 87 -0.05 -6.49 0.29
CA MET A 87 0.93 -5.51 -0.16
C MET A 87 1.42 -5.82 -1.58
N GLU A 88 1.73 -7.09 -1.86
CA GLU A 88 2.11 -7.56 -3.20
C GLU A 88 0.98 -7.36 -4.22
N GLU A 89 -0.24 -7.77 -3.86
CA GLU A 89 -1.44 -7.59 -4.69
C GLU A 89 -1.70 -6.12 -5.03
N SER A 90 -1.34 -5.19 -4.14
CA SER A 90 -1.44 -3.76 -4.41
C SER A 90 -0.61 -3.32 -5.62
N GLU A 91 0.60 -3.85 -5.74
CA GLU A 91 1.50 -3.58 -6.87
C GLU A 91 1.05 -4.31 -8.13
N VAL A 92 0.67 -5.59 -8.02
CA VAL A 92 0.30 -6.42 -9.18
C VAL A 92 -1.05 -5.99 -9.78
N HIS A 93 -2.08 -5.86 -8.96
CA HIS A 93 -3.46 -5.77 -9.43
C HIS A 93 -4.03 -4.35 -9.39
N HIS A 94 -3.56 -3.53 -8.46
CA HIS A 94 -4.11 -2.19 -8.26
C HIS A 94 -3.22 -1.07 -8.80
N ASP A 95 -2.01 -1.38 -9.25
CA ASP A 95 -1.00 -0.40 -9.67
C ASP A 95 -0.80 0.70 -8.60
N ARG A 96 -0.80 0.28 -7.33
CA ARG A 96 -0.61 1.12 -6.16
C ARG A 96 0.64 0.67 -5.40
N ALA A 97 1.22 1.61 -4.64
CA ALA A 97 2.38 1.30 -3.82
C ALA A 97 2.07 0.17 -2.83
N ALA A 98 3.03 -0.70 -2.56
CA ALA A 98 2.85 -1.87 -1.69
C ALA A 98 2.12 -1.56 -0.35
N LEU A 99 2.52 -0.48 0.33
CA LEU A 99 1.88 -0.06 1.59
C LEU A 99 0.36 0.18 1.46
N ALA A 100 -0.14 0.52 0.27
CA ALA A 100 -1.54 0.81 0.02
C ALA A 100 -2.45 -0.41 0.23
N GLY A 101 -1.91 -1.64 0.13
CA GLY A 101 -2.66 -2.86 0.41
C GLY A 101 -3.11 -3.01 1.87
N VAL A 102 -2.42 -2.33 2.79
CA VAL A 102 -2.63 -2.50 4.24
C VAL A 102 -2.80 -1.18 5.01
N ILE A 103 -2.61 -0.04 4.35
CA ILE A 103 -2.49 1.25 5.06
C ILE A 103 -3.73 1.64 5.88
N ARG A 104 -4.94 1.32 5.41
CA ARG A 104 -6.18 1.63 6.16
C ARG A 104 -6.27 0.84 7.46
N GLU A 105 -5.83 -0.41 7.43
CA GLU A 105 -5.80 -1.27 8.61
C GLU A 105 -4.67 -0.85 9.55
N PHE A 106 -3.51 -0.49 8.99
CA PHE A 106 -2.36 0.01 9.75
C PHE A 106 -2.70 1.28 10.53
N GLU A 107 -3.31 2.27 9.87
CA GLU A 107 -3.71 3.52 10.51
C GLU A 107 -4.88 3.35 11.49
N ALA A 108 -5.67 2.27 11.37
CA ALA A 108 -6.75 1.96 12.31
C ALA A 108 -6.28 1.14 13.52
N HIS A 109 -5.01 0.70 13.55
CA HIS A 109 -4.49 -0.06 14.69
C HIS A 109 -4.38 0.86 15.92
N PRO A 110 -4.97 0.50 17.09
CA PRO A 110 -5.15 1.44 18.19
C PRO A 110 -3.88 2.17 18.66
N SER A 111 -2.78 1.45 18.88
CA SER A 111 -1.51 2.08 19.31
C SER A 111 -0.89 3.00 18.26
N ILE A 112 -1.10 2.68 16.97
CA ILE A 112 -0.55 3.44 15.84
C ILE A 112 -1.40 4.68 15.60
N ASP A 113 -2.73 4.54 15.63
CA ASP A 113 -3.67 5.66 15.53
C ASP A 113 -3.44 6.66 16.66
N ALA A 114 -3.39 6.19 17.91
CA ALA A 114 -3.14 7.02 19.08
C ALA A 114 -1.80 7.77 18.98
N TYR A 115 -0.73 7.10 18.54
CA TYR A 115 0.57 7.73 18.34
C TYR A 115 0.51 8.84 17.28
N PHE A 116 -0.09 8.58 16.11
CA PHE A 116 -0.18 9.61 15.07
C PHE A 116 -1.15 10.75 15.39
N ALA A 117 -2.20 10.48 16.18
CA ALA A 117 -3.17 11.49 16.60
C ALA A 117 -2.61 12.43 17.68
N ALA A 118 -1.76 11.94 18.58
CA ALA A 118 -1.25 12.71 19.72
C ALA A 118 0.01 13.52 19.41
N VAL A 119 0.80 13.11 18.41
CA VAL A 119 2.21 13.53 18.24
C VAL A 119 2.39 14.41 17.00
N HIS A 120 3.22 15.46 17.11
CA HIS A 120 3.39 16.44 16.04
C HIS A 120 3.99 15.80 14.77
N PRO A 121 3.70 16.32 13.55
CA PRO A 121 4.21 15.75 12.29
C PRO A 121 5.73 15.61 12.18
N VAL A 122 6.47 16.48 12.88
CA VAL A 122 7.94 16.43 12.91
C VAL A 122 8.41 15.21 13.69
N GLU A 123 7.78 14.92 14.82
CA GLU A 123 8.12 13.81 15.71
C GLU A 123 7.71 12.46 15.08
N THR A 124 6.53 12.39 14.49
CA THR A 124 6.03 11.19 13.80
C THR A 124 6.75 10.89 12.48
N LYS A 125 7.57 11.83 11.97
CA LYS A 125 8.29 11.68 10.69
C LYS A 125 9.26 10.50 10.72
N ARG A 126 9.99 10.31 11.82
CA ARG A 126 11.00 9.26 11.95
C ARG A 126 10.35 7.88 11.92
N LEU A 127 9.26 7.69 12.67
CA LEU A 127 8.48 6.45 12.61
C LEU A 127 7.93 6.17 11.20
N ARG A 128 7.34 7.17 10.51
CA ARG A 128 6.85 6.98 9.13
C ARG A 128 7.96 6.55 8.16
N GLN A 129 9.18 7.07 8.35
CA GLN A 129 10.33 6.65 7.56
C GLN A 129 10.77 5.22 7.91
N ALA A 130 10.80 4.86 9.19
CA ALA A 130 11.09 3.50 9.65
C ALA A 130 10.09 2.48 9.08
N VAL A 131 8.79 2.81 9.05
CA VAL A 131 7.75 2.00 8.36
C VAL A 131 8.12 1.76 6.90
N GLY A 132 8.60 2.77 6.19
CA GLY A 132 9.07 2.62 4.81
C GLY A 132 10.25 1.66 4.67
N VAL A 133 11.16 1.62 5.64
CA VAL A 133 12.28 0.66 5.69
C VAL A 133 11.78 -0.75 5.97
N ILE A 134 10.83 -0.93 6.89
CA ILE A 134 10.22 -2.24 7.20
C ILE A 134 9.54 -2.81 5.95
N VAL A 135 8.72 -1.99 5.28
CA VAL A 135 8.07 -2.37 4.01
C VAL A 135 9.11 -2.77 2.97
N ARG A 136 10.21 -2.01 2.84
CA ARG A 136 11.30 -2.38 1.93
C ARG A 136 11.89 -3.74 2.28
N MET A 137 12.26 -3.97 3.53
CA MET A 137 12.87 -5.24 3.96
C MET A 137 11.99 -6.42 3.59
N ILE A 138 10.68 -6.30 3.84
CA ILE A 138 9.70 -7.34 3.50
C ILE A 138 9.62 -7.56 2.00
N MET A 139 9.41 -6.49 1.23
CA MET A 139 9.27 -6.59 -0.22
C MET A 139 10.54 -7.19 -0.86
N GLU A 140 11.72 -6.73 -0.46
CA GLU A 140 13.00 -7.26 -0.97
C GLU A 140 13.20 -8.74 -0.62
N GLN A 141 12.89 -9.16 0.61
CA GLN A 141 12.98 -10.57 1.00
C GLN A 141 11.97 -11.45 0.24
N ARG A 142 10.84 -10.88 -0.20
CA ARG A 142 9.85 -11.55 -1.03
C ARG A 142 10.15 -11.49 -2.53
N GLY A 143 11.36 -11.07 -2.92
CA GLY A 143 11.82 -11.08 -4.31
C GLY A 143 11.44 -9.84 -5.12
N TRP A 144 11.04 -8.76 -4.46
CA TRP A 144 10.73 -7.48 -5.11
C TRP A 144 11.92 -6.54 -5.09
N GLN A 145 11.93 -5.58 -6.02
CA GLN A 145 12.94 -4.57 -6.14
C GLN A 145 12.30 -3.18 -6.15
N LYS A 146 12.99 -2.21 -5.55
CA LYS A 146 12.56 -0.81 -5.60
C LYS A 146 12.71 -0.26 -7.00
N THR A 147 11.69 0.45 -7.45
CA THR A 147 11.73 1.14 -8.74
C THR A 147 12.36 2.53 -8.65
N GLY A 148 12.67 3.03 -7.45
CA GLY A 148 13.13 4.39 -7.19
C GLY A 148 12.03 5.45 -7.32
N ARG A 149 10.79 5.03 -7.55
CA ARG A 149 9.62 5.90 -7.74
C ARG A 149 8.69 5.78 -6.55
N LYS A 150 8.07 6.91 -6.18
CA LYS A 150 7.05 6.95 -5.13
C LYS A 150 5.64 7.07 -5.70
N GLY A 151 4.73 6.21 -5.28
CA GLY A 151 3.29 6.29 -5.55
C GLY A 151 2.57 7.18 -4.56
N SER A 152 1.51 7.86 -5.00
CA SER A 152 0.60 8.56 -4.07
C SER A 152 -0.29 7.55 -3.35
N MET A 153 -0.53 7.77 -2.07
CA MET A 153 -1.43 6.95 -1.26
C MET A 153 -2.86 7.51 -1.21
N GLY A 154 -3.02 8.78 -1.60
CA GLY A 154 -4.29 9.48 -1.57
C GLY A 154 -4.25 10.75 -2.42
N VAL A 155 -5.30 11.56 -2.31
CA VAL A 155 -5.29 12.94 -2.82
C VAL A 155 -4.70 13.82 -1.74
N ARG A 156 -3.72 14.67 -2.10
CA ARG A 156 -3.09 15.56 -1.10
C ARG A 156 -4.12 16.56 -0.58
N ALA A 157 -4.18 16.71 0.73
CA ALA A 157 -4.92 17.81 1.34
C ALA A 157 -4.30 19.15 0.91
N PRO A 158 -5.11 20.22 0.76
CA PRO A 158 -4.56 21.56 0.66
C PRO A 158 -3.74 21.86 1.93
N ALA A 159 -2.55 22.43 1.76
CA ALA A 159 -1.73 22.83 2.89
C ALA A 159 -2.41 24.02 3.60
N ALA A 160 -2.68 23.86 4.88
CA ALA A 160 -3.12 24.94 5.76
C ALA A 160 -1.99 25.28 6.73
N GLU A 161 -1.84 26.56 7.04
CA GLU A 161 -0.80 27.03 7.97
C GLU A 161 -1.00 26.41 9.36
N GLY A 162 0.09 25.89 9.94
CA GLY A 162 0.06 25.21 11.23
C GLY A 162 -0.55 23.80 11.24
N GLN A 163 -1.06 23.29 10.10
CA GLN A 163 -1.63 21.94 10.04
C GLN A 163 -0.64 20.90 9.48
N PRO A 164 -0.67 19.67 10.02
CA PRO A 164 0.02 18.53 9.43
C PRO A 164 -0.30 18.31 7.94
N LEU A 165 0.72 17.99 7.15
CA LEU A 165 0.51 17.44 5.81
C LEU A 165 -0.12 16.05 5.93
N HIS A 166 -1.29 15.89 5.32
CA HIS A 166 -2.05 14.65 5.26
C HIS A 166 -2.71 14.52 3.88
N ASN A 167 -3.28 13.36 3.57
CA ASN A 167 -4.15 13.23 2.39
C ASN A 167 -5.62 13.46 2.77
N THR A 168 -6.39 14.04 1.87
CA THR A 168 -7.86 14.09 1.94
C THR A 168 -8.45 13.04 1.00
N GLY A 169 -9.48 12.31 1.45
CA GLY A 169 -10.24 11.40 0.58
C GLY A 169 -9.43 10.29 -0.12
N GLY A 170 -8.35 9.82 0.51
CA GLY A 170 -7.44 8.78 -0.01
C GLY A 170 -7.44 7.47 0.79
N LEU A 171 -6.51 6.56 0.48
CA LEU A 171 -6.35 5.32 1.27
C LEU A 171 -5.66 5.54 2.62
N ALA A 172 -4.85 6.59 2.74
CA ALA A 172 -4.03 6.84 3.92
C ALA A 172 -4.20 8.29 4.35
N PHE A 173 -4.36 8.56 5.63
CA PHE A 173 -4.41 9.90 6.18
C PHE A 173 -2.98 10.46 6.39
N TRP A 174 -2.11 9.71 7.07
CA TRP A 174 -0.78 10.19 7.50
C TRP A 174 0.32 9.93 6.47
N PHE A 175 0.18 8.89 5.66
CA PHE A 175 1.19 8.52 4.66
C PHE A 175 0.88 9.14 3.30
N VAL A 176 1.61 10.17 2.89
CA VAL A 176 1.34 10.87 1.63
C VAL A 176 1.79 10.06 0.40
N ARG A 177 2.98 9.47 0.46
CA ARG A 177 3.57 8.69 -0.63
C ARG A 177 4.36 7.50 -0.09
N ALA A 178 4.38 6.41 -0.85
CA ALA A 178 5.18 5.22 -0.55
C ALA A 178 5.98 4.77 -1.77
N GLU A 179 7.03 3.99 -1.54
CA GLU A 179 7.89 3.43 -2.59
C GLU A 179 7.11 2.44 -3.47
N ARG A 180 7.43 2.41 -4.77
CA ARG A 180 6.88 1.46 -5.74
C ARG A 180 7.87 0.32 -5.97
N TYR A 181 7.33 -0.88 -6.08
CA TYR A 181 8.12 -2.10 -6.28
C TYR A 181 7.76 -2.81 -7.58
N GLU A 182 8.70 -3.58 -8.09
CA GLU A 182 8.50 -4.52 -9.19
C GLU A 182 9.15 -5.87 -8.86
N LEU A 183 8.59 -6.95 -9.39
CA LEU A 183 9.17 -8.28 -9.21
C LEU A 183 10.51 -8.36 -9.94
N ALA A 184 11.52 -8.97 -9.31
CA ALA A 184 12.83 -9.19 -9.92
C ALA A 184 12.75 -10.03 -11.22
N GLU A 185 11.77 -10.94 -11.28
CA GLU A 185 11.49 -11.81 -12.43
C GLU A 185 10.63 -11.12 -13.52
N GLY A 186 10.24 -9.86 -13.28
CA GLY A 186 9.32 -9.11 -14.13
C GLY A 186 7.87 -9.21 -13.67
N MET A 187 7.06 -8.23 -14.10
CA MET A 187 5.64 -8.15 -13.73
C MET A 187 4.80 -9.13 -14.58
N PRO A 188 3.94 -9.95 -13.95
CA PRO A 188 3.14 -10.96 -14.67
C PRO A 188 2.07 -10.34 -15.58
N PHE A 189 1.66 -9.10 -15.30
CA PHE A 189 0.64 -8.39 -16.06
C PHE A 189 1.08 -6.96 -16.37
N ALA A 190 0.57 -6.39 -17.46
CA ALA A 190 0.74 -4.98 -17.76
C ALA A 190 0.03 -4.13 -16.69
N SER A 191 0.74 -3.12 -16.16
CA SER A 191 0.17 -2.18 -15.20
C SER A 191 -1.07 -1.47 -15.77
N VAL A 192 -1.98 -1.07 -14.88
CA VAL A 192 -3.15 -0.27 -15.25
C VAL A 192 -2.73 1.01 -15.97
N SER A 193 -1.68 1.68 -15.49
CA SER A 193 -1.11 2.85 -16.14
C SER A 193 -0.65 2.58 -17.58
N GLN A 194 0.03 1.46 -17.85
CA GLN A 194 0.45 1.08 -19.20
C GLN A 194 -0.75 0.80 -20.11
N ARG A 195 -1.79 0.14 -19.58
CA ARG A 195 -3.03 -0.13 -20.33
C ARG A 195 -3.75 1.18 -20.69
N CYS A 196 -3.88 2.10 -19.74
CA CYS A 196 -4.48 3.42 -19.98
C CYS A 196 -3.72 4.23 -21.03
N LYS A 197 -2.39 4.25 -20.98
CA LYS A 197 -1.55 4.91 -22.00
C LYS A 197 -1.81 4.34 -23.40
N ARG A 198 -1.77 3.00 -23.53
CA ARG A 198 -2.04 2.32 -24.81
C ARG A 198 -3.42 2.68 -25.38
N MET A 199 -4.44 2.74 -24.53
CA MET A 199 -5.80 3.12 -24.95
C MET A 199 -5.86 4.57 -25.42
N ALA A 200 -5.18 5.50 -24.73
CA ALA A 200 -5.10 6.90 -25.10
C ALA A 200 -4.31 7.15 -26.39
N ASP A 201 -3.28 6.35 -26.67
CA ASP A 201 -2.51 6.46 -27.91
C ASP A 201 -3.30 5.92 -29.11
N THR A 202 -4.05 4.83 -28.91
CA THR A 202 -4.92 4.25 -29.95
C THR A 202 -6.07 5.20 -30.33
N SER A 203 -6.61 5.96 -29.38
CA SER A 203 -7.69 6.91 -29.67
C SER A 203 -7.22 8.13 -30.47
N LYS A 204 -5.95 8.54 -30.32
CA LYS A 204 -5.35 9.62 -31.11
C LYS A 204 -5.05 9.23 -32.56
N ALA A 205 -4.88 7.94 -32.84
CA ALA A 205 -4.47 7.44 -34.15
C ALA A 205 -5.61 7.27 -35.19
N LYS A 206 -6.87 7.56 -34.86
CA LYS A 206 -7.99 7.54 -35.82
C LYS A 206 -8.32 8.95 -36.35
N PRO A 207 -7.79 9.39 -37.50
CA PRO A 207 -8.39 10.50 -38.23
C PRO A 207 -9.72 10.06 -38.83
N SER A 208 -10.79 10.81 -38.56
CA SER A 208 -12.09 10.59 -39.17
C SER A 208 -12.01 10.95 -40.65
N LYS A 209 -11.83 9.95 -41.53
CA LYS A 209 -12.27 10.07 -42.91
C LYS A 209 -13.80 10.01 -42.89
N ARG A 210 -14.45 11.18 -42.80
CA ARG A 210 -15.82 11.34 -43.29
C ARG A 210 -15.69 11.64 -44.79
N SER A 211 -16.11 10.67 -45.59
CA SER A 211 -16.41 10.82 -47.01
C SER A 211 -17.81 11.39 -47.18
#